data_AF-A0A482XPI0-F1
#
_entry.id   AF-A0A482XPI0-F1
#
_cell.length_a   1.000
_cell.length_b   1.000
_cell.length_c   1.000
_cell.angle_alpha   90.00
_cell.angle_beta   90.00
_cell.angle_gamma   90.00
#
_symmetry.space_group_name_H-M   'P 1'
#
loop_
_entity.id
_entity.type
_entity.pdbx_description
1 polymer ?
#
loop_
_entity_poly.entity_id
_entity_poly.type
_entity_poly.pdbx_seq_one_letter_code
_entity_poly.pdbx_strand_id
1 'polypeptide(L)'
;MENFFDMACVNSWLRYKGDCSTQNVPKKDMMDLHFFKIRLAQLLIIGKKRLADSDSEDERPRKKSAGRPGKIPLPPREARTKGALHLSEAMELPFAQCCRNPNCSGKSRVKCTECNVYLCVLKDRNCFLNFHR
;
A
#
# COMPACT_ATOMS: atom_id res chain seq x y z
N MET A 1 -0.21 -15.29 23.49
CA MET A 1 0.23 -13.89 23.34
C MET A 1 -0.61 -13.11 22.30
N GLU A 2 -1.75 -13.63 21.86
CA GLU A 2 -2.57 -13.00 20.81
C GLU A 2 -3.70 -12.10 21.35
N ASN A 3 -4.16 -12.33 22.59
CA ASN A 3 -5.30 -11.61 23.17
C ASN A 3 -5.03 -10.12 23.51
N PHE A 4 -3.82 -9.76 23.93
CA PHE A 4 -3.51 -8.37 24.31
C PHE A 4 -3.49 -7.43 23.11
N PHE A 5 -3.01 -7.90 21.95
CA PHE A 5 -3.00 -7.11 20.72
C PHE A 5 -4.43 -6.85 20.23
N ASP A 6 -5.31 -7.85 20.28
CA ASP A 6 -6.69 -7.66 19.87
C ASP A 6 -7.41 -6.68 20.80
N MET A 7 -7.20 -6.81 22.12
CA MET A 7 -7.74 -5.87 23.11
C MET A 7 -7.25 -4.43 22.88
N ALA A 8 -5.95 -4.24 22.64
CA ALA A 8 -5.39 -2.92 22.35
C ALA A 8 -5.94 -2.33 21.04
N CYS A 9 -6.13 -3.16 20.02
CA CYS A 9 -6.71 -2.74 18.73
C CYS A 9 -8.17 -2.30 18.89
N VAL A 10 -8.98 -3.09 19.60
CA VAL A 10 -10.39 -2.77 19.86
C VAL A 10 -10.51 -1.51 20.71
N ASN A 11 -9.71 -1.37 21.77
CA ASN A 11 -9.70 -0.16 22.60
C ASN A 11 -9.33 1.09 21.80
N SER A 12 -8.32 0.99 20.93
CA SER A 12 -7.92 2.08 20.05
C SER A 12 -9.03 2.46 19.05
N TRP A 13 -9.77 1.48 18.52
CA TRP A 13 -10.91 1.72 17.64
C TRP A 13 -12.08 2.40 18.36
N LEU A 14 -12.37 2.00 19.61
CA LEU A 14 -13.38 2.66 20.44
C LEU A 14 -13.02 4.13 20.70
N ARG A 15 -11.74 4.41 20.98
CA ARG A 15 -11.24 5.77 21.14
C ARG A 15 -11.38 6.59 19.85
N TYR A 16 -10.98 6.02 18.71
CA TYR A 16 -11.16 6.63 17.40
C TYR A 16 -12.62 7.05 17.12
N LYS A 17 -13.60 6.19 17.44
CA LYS A 17 -15.02 6.54 17.29
C LYS A 17 -15.44 7.71 18.17
N GLY A 18 -14.92 7.78 19.40
CA GLY A 18 -15.12 8.92 20.29
C GLY A 18 -14.57 10.21 19.70
N ASP A 19 -13.32 10.17 19.23
CA ASP A 19 -12.66 11.33 18.63
C ASP A 19 -13.39 11.80 17.35
N CYS A 20 -13.82 10.88 16.48
CA CYS A 20 -14.66 11.20 15.32
C CYS A 20 -15.98 11.87 15.70
N SER A 21 -16.60 11.43 16.81
CA SER A 21 -17.85 12.03 17.29
C SER A 21 -17.62 13.46 17.79
N THR A 22 -16.51 13.70 18.50
CA THR A 22 -16.13 15.05 18.95
C THR A 22 -15.79 16.00 17.80
N GLN A 23 -15.30 15.46 16.68
CA GLN A 23 -14.93 16.23 15.48
C GLN A 23 -16.07 16.33 14.45
N ASN A 24 -17.30 15.91 14.80
CA ASN A 24 -18.47 15.90 13.91
C ASN A 24 -18.23 15.16 12.57
N VAL A 25 -17.43 14.09 12.59
CA VAL A 25 -17.22 13.25 11.40
C VAL A 25 -18.51 12.48 11.10
N PRO A 26 -19.06 12.54 9.88
CA PRO A 26 -20.25 11.79 9.51
C PRO A 26 -20.06 10.28 9.73
N LYS A 27 -21.09 9.58 10.20
CA LYS A 27 -21.01 8.12 10.45
C LYS A 27 -20.61 7.30 9.23
N LYS A 28 -20.96 7.77 8.03
CA LYS A 28 -20.58 7.16 6.74
C LYS A 28 -19.07 7.21 6.46
N ASP A 29 -18.36 8.17 7.05
CA ASP A 29 -16.93 8.40 6.83
C ASP A 29 -16.08 7.81 7.97
N MET A 30 -16.73 7.29 9.03
CA MET A 30 -16.06 6.57 10.11
C MET A 30 -15.72 5.14 9.69
N MET A 31 -14.50 4.70 10.00
CA MET A 31 -14.07 3.33 9.75
C MET A 31 -14.77 2.34 10.69
N ASP A 32 -15.26 1.23 10.14
CA ASP A 32 -15.60 0.06 10.94
C ASP A 32 -14.34 -0.62 11.51
N LEU A 33 -14.53 -1.61 12.38
CA LEU A 33 -13.41 -2.30 13.02
C LEU A 33 -12.51 -3.03 12.01
N HIS A 34 -13.08 -3.54 10.92
CA HIS A 34 -12.34 -4.28 9.90
C HIS A 34 -11.39 -3.36 9.12
N PHE A 35 -11.91 -2.25 8.59
CA PHE A 35 -11.11 -1.24 7.89
C PHE A 35 -10.10 -0.59 8.83
N PHE A 36 -10.46 -0.35 10.10
CA PHE A 36 -9.52 0.13 11.10
C PHE A 36 -8.34 -0.83 11.31
N LYS A 37 -8.60 -2.14 11.47
CA LYS A 37 -7.54 -3.16 11.60
C LYS A 37 -6.63 -3.22 10.37
N ILE A 38 -7.21 -3.15 9.15
CA ILE A 38 -6.43 -3.10 7.90
C ILE A 38 -5.54 -1.86 7.88
N ARG A 39 -6.09 -0.69 8.21
CA ARG A 39 -5.35 0.57 8.21
C ARG A 39 -4.22 0.55 9.24
N LEU A 40 -4.47 0.04 10.45
CA LEU A 40 -3.47 -0.11 11.48
C LEU A 40 -2.33 -1.02 11.02
N ALA A 41 -2.65 -2.18 10.43
CA ALA A 41 -1.64 -3.10 9.90
C ALA A 41 -0.79 -2.44 8.80
N GLN A 42 -1.41 -1.71 7.87
CA GLN A 42 -0.70 -0.97 6.83
C GLN A 42 0.27 0.06 7.41
N LEU A 43 -0.16 0.83 8.42
CA LEU A 43 0.69 1.83 9.07
C LEU A 43 1.87 1.19 9.80
N LEU A 44 1.67 0.08 10.50
CA LEU A 44 2.74 -0.64 11.19
C LEU A 44 3.77 -1.23 10.23
N ILE A 45 3.32 -1.80 9.10
CA ILE A 45 4.20 -2.33 8.05
C ILE A 45 5.02 -1.21 7.40
N ILE A 46 4.38 -0.07 7.09
CA ILE A 46 5.08 1.10 6.53
C ILE A 46 6.08 1.67 7.54
N GLY A 47 5.68 1.79 8.81
CA GLY A 47 6.55 2.25 9.90
C GLY A 47 7.78 1.36 10.05
N LYS A 48 7.61 0.04 9.98
CA LYS A 48 8.72 -0.92 9.99
C LYS A 48 9.67 -0.71 8.80
N LYS A 49 9.16 -0.51 7.58
CA LYS A 49 10.03 -0.26 6.40
C LYS A 49 10.88 1.02 6.58
N ARG A 50 10.34 2.07 7.22
CA ARG A 50 11.09 3.31 7.49
C ARG A 50 12.21 3.13 8.52
N LEU A 51 12.00 2.28 9.53
CA LEU A 51 13.00 2.00 10.55
C LEU A 51 14.12 1.07 10.02
N ALA A 52 13.77 0.14 9.14
CA ALA A 52 14.72 -0.76 8.49
C ALA A 52 15.65 -0.04 7.47
N ASP A 53 15.25 1.09 6.90
CA ASP A 53 16.15 1.93 6.07
C ASP A 53 17.30 2.56 6.88
N SER A 54 17.23 2.54 8.22
CA SER A 54 18.30 3.01 9.11
C SER A 54 19.16 1.89 9.68
N ASP A 55 18.77 0.63 9.50
CA ASP A 55 19.50 -0.54 10.01
C ASP A 55 19.31 -1.68 9.01
N SER A 56 20.25 -1.78 8.08
CA SER A 56 20.20 -2.67 6.93
C SER A 56 20.37 -4.13 7.33
N GLU A 57 19.26 -4.80 7.64
CA GLU A 57 19.16 -6.26 7.64
C GLU A 57 18.22 -6.68 6.49
N ASP A 58 18.84 -7.25 5.45
CA ASP A 58 18.21 -7.76 4.21
C ASP A 58 17.32 -8.98 4.51
N GLU A 59 16.11 -8.74 5.01
CA GLU A 59 15.06 -9.77 5.10
C GLU A 59 14.52 -10.05 3.69
N ARG A 60 15.20 -10.97 3.01
CA ARG A 60 14.80 -11.53 1.72
C ARG A 60 13.34 -11.96 1.78
N PRO A 61 12.48 -11.54 0.82
CA PRO A 61 11.07 -11.90 0.86
C PRO A 61 10.94 -13.42 0.72
N ARG A 62 10.42 -14.08 1.77
CA ARG A 62 10.06 -15.50 1.75
C ARG A 62 9.24 -15.79 0.49
N LYS A 63 9.73 -16.71 -0.35
CA LYS A 63 9.03 -17.19 -1.54
C LYS A 63 7.67 -17.75 -1.08
N LYS A 64 6.59 -17.00 -1.31
CA LYS A 64 5.24 -17.49 -1.06
C LYS A 64 5.01 -18.70 -1.96
N SER A 65 4.59 -19.81 -1.38
CA SER A 65 4.22 -21.03 -2.09
C SER A 65 3.18 -20.72 -3.18
N ALA A 66 3.25 -21.50 -4.26
CA ALA A 66 2.47 -21.34 -5.48
C ALA A 66 0.95 -21.44 -5.24
N GLY A 67 0.35 -20.35 -4.78
CA GLY A 67 -1.06 -20.06 -4.93
C GLY A 67 -1.25 -19.07 -6.08
N ARG A 68 -2.40 -19.13 -6.76
CA ARG A 68 -2.82 -18.14 -7.76
C ARG A 68 -2.48 -16.75 -7.21
N PRO A 69 -1.65 -15.92 -7.88
CA PRO A 69 -1.20 -14.66 -7.30
C PRO A 69 -2.44 -13.79 -7.06
N GLY A 70 -2.92 -13.78 -5.81
CA GLY A 70 -3.93 -12.84 -5.38
C GLY A 70 -3.45 -11.45 -5.77
N LYS A 71 -4.36 -10.59 -6.24
CA LYS A 71 -4.00 -9.20 -6.56
C LYS A 71 -3.27 -8.63 -5.35
N ILE A 72 -1.95 -8.42 -5.47
CA ILE A 72 -1.14 -7.86 -4.38
C ILE A 72 -1.85 -6.57 -3.94
N PRO A 73 -2.10 -6.33 -2.65
CA PRO A 73 -2.74 -5.09 -2.24
C PRO A 73 -1.93 -3.89 -2.75
N LEU A 74 -2.60 -2.88 -3.30
CA LEU A 74 -1.90 -1.65 -3.70
C LEU A 74 -1.34 -0.98 -2.45
N PRO A 75 -0.13 -0.38 -2.52
CA PRO A 75 0.37 0.40 -1.42
C PRO A 75 -0.63 1.50 -1.03
N PRO A 76 -0.79 1.80 0.28
CA PRO A 76 -1.63 2.90 0.76
C PRO A 76 -1.26 4.22 0.07
N ARG A 77 -2.22 5.13 -0.08
CA ARG A 77 -2.03 6.38 -0.81
C ARG A 77 -0.83 7.17 -0.27
N GLU A 78 -0.64 7.21 1.03
CA GLU A 78 0.46 7.93 1.70
C GLU A 78 1.85 7.36 1.37
N ALA A 79 1.91 6.08 1.02
CA ALA A 79 3.15 5.44 0.56
C ALA A 79 3.41 5.69 -0.93
N ARG A 80 2.38 6.05 -1.70
CA ARG A 80 2.46 6.29 -3.15
C ARG A 80 2.76 7.74 -3.51
N THR A 81 2.29 8.70 -2.72
CA THR A 81 2.38 10.13 -3.02
C THR A 81 3.70 10.78 -2.58
N LYS A 82 4.76 10.00 -2.34
CA LYS A 82 6.05 10.51 -1.86
C LYS A 82 6.92 11.15 -2.96
N GLY A 83 6.30 11.62 -4.04
CA GLY A 83 6.94 12.41 -5.09
C GLY A 83 8.19 11.77 -5.69
N ALA A 84 9.33 12.45 -5.55
CA ALA A 84 10.61 12.14 -6.21
C ALA A 84 11.31 10.85 -5.74
N LEU A 85 10.82 10.18 -4.69
CA LEU A 85 11.37 8.90 -4.25
C LEU A 85 10.98 7.72 -5.15
N HIS A 86 10.02 7.91 -6.05
CA HIS A 86 9.55 6.86 -6.96
C HIS A 86 10.26 6.97 -8.31
N LEU A 87 11.09 5.97 -8.64
CA LEU A 87 11.76 5.87 -9.93
C LEU A 87 11.13 4.79 -10.80
N SER A 88 11.04 5.07 -12.09
CA SER A 88 10.57 4.13 -13.10
C SER A 88 11.74 3.33 -13.66
N GLU A 89 11.65 2.01 -13.59
CA GLU A 89 12.63 1.07 -14.15
C GLU A 89 11.98 0.25 -15.27
N ALA A 90 12.63 0.19 -16.42
CA ALA A 90 12.18 -0.64 -17.53
C ALA A 90 12.67 -2.08 -17.32
N MET A 91 11.73 -3.01 -17.16
CA MET A 91 12.05 -4.42 -16.91
C MET A 91 12.14 -5.19 -18.23
N GLU A 92 13.19 -5.99 -18.37
CA GLU A 92 13.31 -6.99 -19.44
C GLU A 92 12.43 -8.20 -19.11
N LEU A 93 11.15 -8.12 -19.50
CA LEU A 93 10.18 -9.20 -19.30
C LEU A 93 9.69 -9.75 -20.65
N PRO A 94 9.53 -11.07 -20.78
CA PRO A 94 8.98 -11.68 -22.00
C PRO A 94 7.54 -11.20 -22.26
N PHE A 95 6.76 -11.00 -21.19
CA PHE A 95 5.39 -10.53 -21.24
C PHE A 95 5.16 -9.28 -20.38
N ALA A 96 4.50 -8.28 -20.95
CA ALA A 96 4.13 -7.07 -20.23
C ALA A 96 3.08 -7.37 -19.15
N GLN A 97 3.25 -6.75 -17.98
CA GLN A 97 2.38 -6.96 -16.82
C GLN A 97 1.22 -5.97 -16.81
N CYS A 98 0.09 -6.31 -16.20
CA CYS A 98 -1.06 -5.40 -16.15
C CYS A 98 -0.73 -4.14 -15.34
N CYS A 99 -1.14 -2.99 -15.87
CA CYS A 99 -1.02 -1.72 -15.17
C CYS A 99 -1.84 -1.74 -13.88
N ARG A 100 -1.25 -1.20 -12.80
CA ARG A 100 -1.83 -1.23 -11.46
C ARG A 100 -2.50 0.09 -11.06
N ASN A 101 -2.51 1.07 -11.95
CA ASN A 101 -3.24 2.31 -11.73
C ASN A 101 -4.76 2.06 -11.76
N PRO A 102 -5.53 2.59 -10.78
CA PRO A 102 -6.98 2.54 -10.84
C PRO A 102 -7.48 3.09 -12.19
N ASN A 103 -8.45 2.40 -12.80
CA ASN A 103 -9.03 2.75 -14.12
C ASN A 103 -8.12 2.52 -15.34
N CYS A 104 -7.07 1.72 -15.20
CA CYS A 104 -6.20 1.35 -16.32
C CYS A 104 -6.24 -0.16 -16.59
N SER A 105 -6.51 -0.56 -17.84
CA SER A 105 -6.55 -1.97 -18.26
C SER A 105 -5.37 -2.40 -19.14
N GLY A 106 -4.46 -1.47 -19.49
CA GLY A 106 -3.34 -1.83 -20.38
C GLY A 106 -2.21 -2.53 -19.67
N LYS A 107 -1.19 -2.90 -20.44
CA LYS A 107 -0.01 -3.62 -19.96
C LYS A 107 1.23 -2.71 -20.01
N SER A 108 2.17 -2.92 -19.10
CA SER A 108 3.43 -2.18 -18.99
C SER A 108 4.60 -3.10 -18.66
N ARG A 109 5.78 -2.75 -19.17
CA ARG A 109 7.07 -3.32 -18.75
C ARG A 109 7.82 -2.41 -17.78
N VAL A 110 7.24 -1.26 -17.46
CA VAL A 110 7.83 -0.28 -16.54
C VAL A 110 7.30 -0.52 -15.13
N LYS A 111 8.23 -0.59 -14.19
CA LYS A 111 8.00 -0.90 -12.78
C LYS A 111 8.47 0.27 -11.91
N CYS A 112 7.73 0.55 -10.85
CA CYS A 112 8.20 1.46 -9.79
C CYS A 112 9.12 0.70 -8.82
N THR A 113 10.34 1.20 -8.60
CA THR A 113 11.34 0.58 -7.71
C THR A 113 10.84 0.47 -6.27
N GLU A 114 10.22 1.53 -5.76
CA GLU A 114 9.73 1.60 -4.37
C GLU A 114 8.42 0.86 -4.13
N CYS A 115 7.45 1.02 -5.03
CA CYS A 115 6.12 0.43 -4.87
C CYS A 115 6.03 -1.00 -5.40
N ASN A 116 7.02 -1.45 -6.16
CA ASN A 116 7.06 -2.79 -6.77
C ASN A 116 5.79 -3.10 -7.60
N VAL A 117 5.30 -2.10 -8.35
CA VAL A 117 4.09 -2.19 -9.20
C VAL A 117 4.39 -1.76 -10.63
N TYR A 118 3.67 -2.33 -11.59
CA TYR A 118 3.79 -1.99 -13.01
C TYR A 118 2.83 -0.86 -13.38
N LEU A 119 3.37 0.19 -13.99
CA LEU A 119 2.64 1.42 -14.34
C LEU A 119 2.99 1.83 -15.77
N CYS A 120 2.01 2.32 -16.54
CA CYS A 120 2.26 2.78 -17.90
C CYS A 120 2.98 4.14 -17.90
N VAL A 121 4.00 4.25 -18.73
CA VAL A 121 4.71 5.49 -19.07
C VAL A 121 4.64 5.66 -20.58
N LEU A 122 3.54 6.23 -21.05
CA LEU A 122 3.29 6.50 -22.47
C LEU A 122 2.88 7.97 -22.61
N LYS A 123 3.07 8.54 -23.81
CA LYS A 123 2.73 9.94 -24.12
C LYS A 123 1.29 10.30 -23.74
N ASP A 124 0.33 9.47 -24.14
CA ASP A 124 -1.10 9.75 -23.93
C ASP A 124 -1.61 9.27 -22.56
N ARG A 125 -0.86 8.41 -21.88
CA ARG A 125 -1.27 7.76 -20.62
C ARG A 125 -0.10 7.61 -19.66
N ASN A 126 0.13 8.65 -18.87
CA ASN A 126 1.14 8.68 -17.83
C ASN A 126 0.58 8.17 -16.49
N CYS A 127 0.33 6.86 -16.41
CA CYS A 127 -0.18 6.21 -15.20
C CYS A 127 0.83 6.24 -14.05
N PHE A 128 2.13 6.32 -14.34
CA PHE A 128 3.16 6.46 -13.31
C PHE A 128 2.97 7.76 -12.54
N LEU A 129 2.91 8.89 -13.24
CA LEU A 129 2.71 10.19 -12.60
C LEU A 129 1.36 10.27 -11.87
N ASN A 130 0.27 9.79 -12.48
CA ASN A 130 -1.05 9.82 -11.87
C ASN A 130 -1.16 8.95 -10.60
N PHE A 131 -0.39 7.87 -10.51
CA PHE A 131 -0.42 6.98 -9.35
C PHE A 131 0.35 7.53 -8.14
N HIS A 132 1.34 8.41 -8.40
CA HIS A 132 2.27 8.99 -7.42
C HIS A 132 2.02 10.47 -7.09
N ARG A 133 1.00 11.09 -7.69
CA ARG A 133 0.43 12.39 -7.27
C ARG A 133 -0.50 12.21 -6.07
#